data_AF-A0A1G0Z376-F1
#
_entry.id   AF-A0A1G0Z376-F1
#
_cell.length_a   1.000
_cell.length_b   1.000
_cell.length_c   1.000
_cell.angle_alpha   90.00
_cell.angle_beta   90.00
_cell.angle_gamma   90.00
#
_symmetry.space_group_name_H-M   'P 1'
#
loop_
_entity.id
_entity.type
_entity.pdbx_description
1 polymer ?
#
loop_
_entity_poly.entity_id
_entity_poly.type
_entity_poly.pdbx_seq_one_letter_code
_entity_poly.pdbx_strand_id
1 'polypeptide(L)'
;MGKSTASYILPALFLLSIPVLVLGGGAWFLYKSYENQKSALIKAIKDLPKFNAEEEARKAAAELKLPYPPPKPSEPLESVIKKLQDSCKEKAKEKFSAKELSKATLDLLRKYSSAKIGDKIVFQLENTNETITGIYRGKEDQGKGPVIVVDSGLGDTRYPILKIMPEYHHLFSEADSRVAQEKRISALKEEFEEGRAKYIQQLYDEAETKVLSDAGYLQNDKGKWLNGFELLDEIVKKRRSKYETKYVQDVRELIEKRRFLNFFEISIPEELKALPSSNNSGMAKAEEKTGGASSKDAASER
;
A
#
# COMPACT_ATOMS: atom_id res chain seq x y z
N MET A 1 0.84 39.12 101.25
CA MET A 1 -0.08 39.26 100.11
C MET A 1 0.26 38.20 99.07
N GLY A 2 -0.42 37.06 99.07
CA GLY A 2 -0.30 36.06 98.01
C GLY A 2 -1.67 35.87 97.39
N LYS A 3 -1.95 36.53 96.25
CA LYS A 3 -3.22 36.34 95.54
C LYS A 3 -3.23 34.92 94.98
N SER A 4 -4.20 34.11 95.43
CA SER A 4 -4.47 32.77 94.93
C SER A 4 -4.76 32.83 93.42
N THR A 5 -3.77 32.42 92.62
CA THR A 5 -3.86 32.29 91.15
C THR A 5 -4.43 30.94 90.71
N ALA A 6 -4.99 30.14 91.64
CA ALA A 6 -5.36 28.75 91.37
C ALA A 6 -6.74 28.56 90.69
N SER A 7 -7.53 29.62 90.46
CA SER A 7 -8.94 29.47 90.02
C SER A 7 -9.21 29.66 88.53
N TYR A 8 -8.21 29.97 87.69
CA TYR A 8 -8.40 30.22 86.25
C TYR A 8 -7.89 29.10 85.33
N ILE A 9 -7.28 28.05 85.87
CA ILE A 9 -6.67 26.96 85.09
C ILE A 9 -7.73 26.02 84.50
N LEU A 10 -8.79 25.70 85.26
CA LEU A 10 -9.87 24.81 84.80
C LEU A 10 -10.69 25.40 83.63
N PRO A 11 -11.15 26.67 83.69
CA PRO A 11 -11.87 27.30 82.57
C PRO A 11 -11.01 27.44 81.32
N ALA A 12 -9.71 27.73 81.48
CA ALA A 12 -8.76 27.85 80.37
C ALA A 12 -8.49 26.49 79.68
N LEU A 13 -8.38 25.40 80.44
CA LEU A 13 -8.28 24.04 79.89
C LEU A 13 -9.57 23.62 79.16
N PHE A 14 -10.74 24.00 79.68
CA PHE A 14 -12.02 23.73 79.02
C PHE A 14 -12.16 24.51 77.70
N LEU A 15 -11.79 25.79 77.69
CA LEU A 15 -11.73 26.62 76.47
C LEU A 15 -10.72 26.11 75.44
N LEU A 16 -9.58 25.55 75.86
CA LEU A 16 -8.61 24.90 74.97
C LEU A 16 -9.08 23.53 74.46
N SER A 17 -9.92 22.81 75.20
CA SER A 17 -10.46 21.51 74.79
C SER A 17 -11.47 21.61 73.64
N ILE A 18 -12.18 22.73 73.52
CA ILE A 18 -13.19 22.96 72.47
C ILE A 18 -12.54 23.00 71.07
N PRO A 19 -11.48 23.78 70.80
CA PRO A 19 -10.75 23.72 69.53
C PRO A 19 -10.22 22.32 69.20
N VAL A 20 -9.69 21.60 70.20
CA VAL A 20 -9.16 20.24 70.01
C VAL A 20 -10.27 19.25 69.63
N LEU A 21 -11.45 19.35 70.26
CA LEU A 21 -12.62 18.54 69.90
C LEU A 21 -13.19 18.89 68.53
N VAL A 22 -13.23 20.18 68.16
CA VAL A 22 -13.68 20.62 66.83
C VAL A 22 -12.69 20.16 65.75
N LEU A 23 -11.38 20.26 65.99
CA LEU A 23 -10.35 19.76 65.08
C LEU A 23 -10.35 18.23 64.98
N GLY A 24 -10.47 17.52 66.10
CA GLY A 24 -10.52 16.06 66.15
C GLY A 24 -11.80 15.49 65.53
N GLY A 25 -12.96 16.08 65.84
CA GLY A 25 -14.24 15.72 65.24
C GLY A 25 -14.29 16.04 63.75
N GLY A 26 -13.73 17.18 63.34
CA GLY A 26 -13.56 17.54 61.93
C GLY A 26 -12.65 16.56 61.18
N ALA A 27 -11.50 16.19 61.76
CA ALA A 27 -10.59 15.20 61.17
C ALA A 27 -11.23 13.81 61.04
N TRP A 28 -11.98 13.36 62.05
CA TRP A 28 -12.71 12.09 61.99
C TRP A 28 -13.83 12.10 60.95
N PHE A 29 -14.60 13.20 60.85
CA PHE A 29 -15.63 13.36 59.83
C PHE A 29 -15.02 13.34 58.42
N LEU A 30 -13.89 14.03 58.20
CA LEU A 30 -13.16 14.02 56.93
C LEU A 30 -12.65 12.62 56.59
N TYR A 31 -12.08 11.89 57.55
CA TYR A 31 -11.61 10.52 57.35
C TYR A 31 -12.75 9.56 56.99
N LYS A 32 -13.86 9.59 57.73
CA LYS A 32 -15.03 8.75 57.47
C LYS A 32 -15.69 9.07 56.13
N SER A 33 -15.76 10.35 55.76
CA SER A 33 -16.22 10.79 54.45
C SER A 33 -15.32 10.27 53.33
N TYR A 34 -14.00 10.27 53.54
CA TYR A 34 -13.02 9.73 52.59
C TYR A 34 -13.21 8.22 52.37
N GLU A 35 -13.36 7.41 53.43
CA GLU A 35 -13.58 5.96 53.29
C GLU A 35 -14.88 5.62 52.54
N ASN A 36 -15.96 6.37 52.82
CA ASN A 36 -17.24 6.20 52.12
C ASN A 36 -17.13 6.54 50.63
N GLN A 37 -16.39 7.59 50.28
CA GLN A 37 -16.16 7.96 48.88
C GLN A 37 -15.24 6.97 48.16
N LYS A 38 -14.18 6.50 48.83
CA LYS A 38 -13.27 5.48 48.30
C LYS A 38 -14.00 4.17 48.02
N SER A 39 -14.79 3.67 48.97
CA SER A 39 -15.58 2.44 48.77
C SER A 39 -16.63 2.59 47.67
N ALA A 40 -17.30 3.74 47.59
CA ALA A 40 -18.26 4.03 46.52
C ALA A 40 -17.60 4.17 45.14
N LEU A 41 -16.39 4.73 45.06
CA LEU A 41 -15.59 4.79 43.83
C LEU A 41 -15.14 3.39 43.39
N ILE A 42 -14.62 2.57 44.31
CA ILE A 42 -14.21 1.19 44.02
C ILE A 42 -15.40 0.38 43.51
N LYS A 43 -16.58 0.54 44.13
CA LYS A 43 -17.81 -0.11 43.69
C LYS A 43 -18.20 0.36 42.28
N ALA A 44 -18.19 1.66 42.02
CA ALA A 44 -18.51 2.22 40.70
C ALA A 44 -17.54 1.74 39.60
N ILE A 45 -16.24 1.60 39.89
CA ILE A 45 -15.26 1.04 38.96
C ILE A 45 -15.51 -0.45 38.71
N LYS A 46 -15.84 -1.22 39.76
CA LYS A 46 -16.16 -2.66 39.63
C LYS A 46 -17.44 -2.92 38.84
N ASP A 47 -18.40 -2.00 38.89
CA ASP A 47 -19.67 -2.07 38.19
C ASP A 47 -19.57 -1.65 36.71
N LEU A 48 -18.40 -1.14 36.25
CA LEU A 48 -18.18 -0.86 34.84
C LEU A 48 -18.26 -2.15 34.00
N PRO A 49 -18.87 -2.09 32.80
CA PRO A 49 -19.07 -3.27 31.96
C PRO A 49 -17.72 -3.86 31.59
N LYS A 50 -17.50 -5.16 31.82
CA LYS A 50 -16.23 -5.84 31.47
C LYS A 50 -16.22 -6.21 29.98
N PHE A 51 -15.06 -6.07 29.35
CA PHE A 51 -14.87 -6.54 27.98
C PHE A 51 -14.90 -8.07 27.92
N ASN A 52 -15.90 -8.63 27.22
CA ASN A 52 -15.97 -10.05 26.93
C ASN A 52 -15.55 -10.31 25.48
N ALA A 53 -14.36 -10.89 25.30
CA ALA A 53 -13.78 -11.13 23.99
C ALA A 53 -14.62 -12.10 23.13
N GLU A 54 -15.26 -13.11 23.74
CA GLU A 54 -16.07 -14.08 23.01
C GLU A 54 -17.38 -13.47 22.51
N GLU A 55 -18.04 -12.65 23.33
CA GLU A 55 -19.26 -11.94 22.93
C GLU A 55 -18.96 -10.91 21.83
N GLU A 56 -17.88 -10.16 21.96
CA GLU A 56 -17.47 -9.20 20.93
C GLU A 56 -17.04 -9.90 19.63
N ALA A 57 -16.41 -11.07 19.71
CA ALA A 57 -16.10 -11.90 18.54
C ALA A 57 -17.38 -12.42 17.85
N ARG A 58 -18.38 -12.86 18.62
CA ARG A 58 -19.70 -13.27 18.07
C ARG A 58 -20.44 -12.11 17.42
N LYS A 59 -20.44 -10.92 18.04
CA LYS A 59 -21.02 -9.69 17.45
C LYS A 59 -20.31 -9.31 16.16
N ALA A 60 -18.97 -9.33 16.15
CA ALA A 60 -18.18 -9.03 14.96
C ALA A 60 -18.44 -10.05 13.83
N ALA A 61 -18.55 -11.34 14.15
CA ALA A 61 -18.89 -12.37 13.18
C ALA A 61 -20.30 -12.16 12.59
N ALA A 62 -21.27 -11.81 13.43
CA ALA A 62 -22.63 -11.50 12.97
C ALA A 62 -22.67 -10.26 12.04
N GLU A 63 -21.93 -9.21 12.36
CA GLU A 63 -21.80 -8.00 11.51
C GLU A 63 -21.18 -8.33 10.15
N LEU A 64 -20.17 -9.20 10.13
CA LEU A 64 -19.53 -9.68 8.90
C LEU A 64 -20.30 -10.79 8.19
N LYS A 65 -21.45 -11.23 8.75
CA LYS A 65 -22.24 -12.38 8.27
C LYS A 65 -21.42 -13.67 8.14
N LEU A 66 -20.45 -13.85 9.03
CA LEU A 66 -19.61 -15.04 9.08
C LEU A 66 -20.14 -16.05 10.11
N PRO A 67 -20.04 -17.36 9.82
CA PRO A 67 -20.27 -18.38 10.82
C PRO A 67 -19.23 -18.26 11.95
N TYR A 68 -19.64 -18.55 13.19
CA TYR A 68 -18.77 -18.55 14.36
C TYR A 68 -18.69 -19.96 14.99
N PRO A 69 -17.48 -20.53 15.17
CA PRO A 69 -16.18 -20.00 14.73
C PRO A 69 -16.05 -20.03 13.20
N PRO A 70 -15.21 -19.15 12.60
CA PRO A 70 -14.97 -19.18 11.17
C PRO A 70 -14.42 -20.54 10.71
N PRO A 71 -14.81 -21.03 9.53
CA PRO A 71 -14.14 -22.18 8.94
C PRO A 71 -12.68 -21.80 8.64
N LYS A 72 -11.77 -22.75 8.86
CA LYS A 72 -10.39 -22.59 8.38
C LYS A 72 -10.39 -22.67 6.85
N PRO A 73 -9.59 -21.83 6.16
CA PRO A 73 -9.41 -21.96 4.71
C PRO A 73 -8.93 -23.37 4.36
N SER A 74 -9.39 -23.88 3.21
CA SER A 74 -8.98 -25.20 2.72
C SER A 74 -7.49 -25.25 2.35
N GLU A 75 -6.92 -24.12 1.95
CA GLU A 75 -5.55 -23.99 1.44
C GLU A 75 -4.94 -22.69 1.95
N PRO A 76 -3.60 -22.60 2.09
CA PRO A 76 -2.93 -21.35 2.47
C PRO A 76 -3.02 -20.31 1.35
N LEU A 77 -3.05 -19.03 1.72
CA LEU A 77 -3.28 -17.90 0.82
C LEU A 77 -2.29 -17.89 -0.36
N GLU A 78 -1.03 -18.15 -0.06
CA GLU A 78 0.05 -18.21 -1.06
C GLU A 78 -0.20 -19.29 -2.12
N SER A 79 -0.78 -20.42 -1.73
CA SER A 79 -1.10 -21.51 -2.67
C SER A 79 -2.24 -21.11 -3.60
N VAL A 80 -3.27 -20.47 -3.06
CA VAL A 80 -4.43 -19.99 -3.84
C VAL A 80 -4.00 -18.90 -4.82
N ILE A 81 -3.21 -17.91 -4.36
CA ILE A 81 -2.67 -16.85 -5.22
C ILE A 81 -1.80 -17.45 -6.33
N LYS A 82 -0.94 -18.42 -6.00
CA LYS A 82 -0.10 -19.08 -7.00
C LYS A 82 -0.93 -19.82 -8.06
N LYS A 83 -1.95 -20.58 -7.64
CA LYS A 83 -2.87 -21.27 -8.55
C LYS A 83 -3.62 -20.29 -9.45
N LEU A 84 -4.06 -19.16 -8.91
CA LEU A 84 -4.69 -18.09 -9.67
C LEU A 84 -3.73 -17.51 -10.72
N GLN A 85 -2.51 -17.18 -10.31
CA GLN A 85 -1.48 -16.68 -11.23
C GLN A 85 -1.14 -17.68 -12.33
N ASP A 86 -1.01 -18.96 -12.00
CA ASP A 86 -0.73 -20.01 -12.97
C ASP A 86 -1.89 -20.19 -13.95
N SER A 87 -3.14 -20.16 -13.47
CA SER A 87 -4.33 -20.18 -14.34
C SER A 87 -4.37 -18.96 -15.29
N CYS A 88 -4.03 -17.77 -14.79
CA CYS A 88 -3.95 -16.57 -15.62
C CYS A 88 -2.83 -16.68 -16.67
N LYS A 89 -1.67 -17.24 -16.30
CA LYS A 89 -0.57 -17.50 -17.24
C LYS A 89 -0.95 -18.50 -18.32
N GLU A 90 -1.66 -19.57 -17.99
CA GLU A 90 -2.13 -20.54 -18.98
C GLU A 90 -3.12 -19.90 -19.97
N LYS A 91 -4.13 -19.17 -19.47
CA LYS A 91 -5.05 -18.40 -20.34
C LYS A 91 -4.32 -17.36 -21.19
N ALA A 92 -3.26 -16.75 -20.65
CA ALA A 92 -2.44 -15.82 -21.41
C ALA A 92 -1.61 -16.51 -22.50
N LYS A 93 -1.11 -17.74 -22.27
CA LYS A 93 -0.39 -18.52 -23.30
C LYS A 93 -1.29 -18.89 -24.48
N GLU A 94 -2.58 -19.11 -24.25
CA GLU A 94 -3.54 -19.38 -25.32
C GLU A 94 -3.72 -18.17 -26.25
N LYS A 95 -3.81 -16.96 -25.68
CA LYS A 95 -3.99 -15.71 -26.44
C LYS A 95 -2.69 -15.11 -26.99
N PHE A 96 -1.59 -15.33 -26.28
CA PHE A 96 -0.25 -14.85 -26.62
C PHE A 96 0.62 -16.07 -26.91
N SER A 97 0.32 -16.74 -28.03
CA SER A 97 1.03 -17.96 -28.39
C SER A 97 2.38 -17.65 -29.06
N ALA A 98 3.39 -18.50 -28.81
CA ALA A 98 4.67 -18.41 -29.52
C ALA A 98 4.51 -18.55 -31.05
N LYS A 99 3.44 -19.21 -31.50
CA LYS A 99 3.11 -19.39 -32.92
C LYS A 99 2.72 -18.06 -33.58
N GLU A 100 1.93 -17.22 -32.92
CA GLU A 100 1.56 -15.90 -33.44
C GLU A 100 2.76 -14.97 -33.49
N LEU A 101 3.58 -14.96 -32.43
CA LEU A 101 4.83 -14.19 -32.41
C LEU A 101 5.79 -14.63 -33.52
N SER A 102 5.93 -15.94 -33.75
CA SER A 102 6.76 -16.48 -34.83
C SER A 102 6.25 -16.07 -36.20
N LYS A 103 4.92 -16.12 -36.41
CA LYS A 103 4.30 -15.69 -37.67
C LYS A 103 4.54 -14.20 -37.92
N ALA A 104 4.27 -13.36 -36.94
CA ALA A 104 4.50 -11.91 -37.04
C ALA A 104 5.99 -11.58 -37.26
N THR A 105 6.90 -12.31 -36.61
CA THR A 105 8.35 -12.18 -36.82
C THR A 105 8.74 -12.54 -38.25
N LEU A 106 8.23 -13.64 -38.80
CA LEU A 106 8.48 -14.05 -40.18
C LEU A 106 7.92 -13.03 -41.18
N ASP A 107 6.76 -12.46 -40.90
CA ASP A 107 6.15 -11.42 -41.74
C ASP A 107 7.02 -10.15 -41.73
N LEU A 108 7.61 -9.77 -40.59
CA LEU A 108 8.58 -8.67 -40.51
C LEU A 108 9.88 -8.99 -41.27
N LEU A 109 10.41 -10.21 -41.13
CA LEU A 109 11.62 -10.63 -41.87
C LEU A 109 11.40 -10.52 -43.38
N ARG A 110 10.22 -10.92 -43.87
CA ARG A 110 9.84 -10.80 -45.29
C ARG A 110 9.60 -9.36 -45.70
N LYS A 111 8.93 -8.57 -44.87
CA LYS A 111 8.58 -7.17 -45.20
C LYS A 111 9.82 -6.28 -45.29
N TYR A 112 10.82 -6.53 -44.45
CA TYR A 112 12.03 -5.72 -44.38
C TYR A 112 13.26 -6.40 -45.01
N SER A 113 13.07 -7.45 -45.82
CA SER A 113 14.16 -8.06 -46.58
C SER A 113 14.66 -7.15 -47.70
N SER A 114 15.96 -7.19 -47.99
CA SER A 114 16.55 -6.53 -49.15
C SER A 114 15.92 -7.05 -50.46
N ALA A 115 15.65 -6.14 -51.40
CA ALA A 115 15.13 -6.48 -52.71
C ALA A 115 16.18 -7.24 -53.54
N LYS A 116 15.73 -8.22 -54.32
CA LYS A 116 16.54 -8.95 -55.29
C LYS A 116 16.39 -8.33 -56.67
N ILE A 117 17.40 -8.51 -57.52
CA ILE A 117 17.33 -8.06 -58.92
C ILE A 117 16.12 -8.74 -59.58
N GLY A 118 15.27 -7.94 -60.21
CA GLY A 118 14.00 -8.38 -60.80
C GLY A 118 12.77 -8.16 -59.91
N ASP A 119 12.94 -7.80 -58.63
CA ASP A 119 11.81 -7.53 -57.74
C ASP A 119 11.17 -6.17 -58.07
N LYS A 120 9.84 -6.11 -57.99
CA LYS A 120 9.10 -4.86 -58.06
C LYS A 120 9.22 -4.14 -56.72
N ILE A 121 9.83 -2.96 -56.73
CA ILE A 121 10.05 -2.13 -55.54
C ILE A 121 9.26 -0.84 -55.61
N VAL A 122 8.94 -0.31 -54.43
CA VAL A 122 8.32 1.00 -54.24
C VAL A 122 9.08 1.72 -53.14
N PHE A 123 9.56 2.93 -53.40
CA PHE A 123 10.24 3.76 -52.41
C PHE A 123 9.98 5.25 -52.67
N GLN A 124 10.20 6.07 -51.65
CA GLN A 124 9.97 7.49 -51.71
C GLN A 124 11.30 8.27 -51.71
N LEU A 125 11.36 9.36 -52.48
CA LEU A 125 12.49 10.28 -52.48
C LEU A 125 12.37 11.30 -51.35
N GLU A 126 13.47 11.57 -50.66
CA GLU A 126 13.52 12.46 -49.48
C GLU A 126 13.21 13.92 -49.84
N ASN A 127 13.70 14.40 -50.98
CA ASN A 127 13.60 15.82 -51.33
C ASN A 127 12.29 16.19 -52.03
N THR A 128 11.67 15.25 -52.75
CA THR A 128 10.47 15.52 -53.56
C THR A 128 9.23 14.82 -53.02
N ASN A 129 9.37 13.93 -52.04
CA ASN A 129 8.30 13.04 -51.57
C ASN A 129 7.63 12.23 -52.69
N GLU A 130 8.29 12.11 -53.84
CA GLU A 130 7.77 11.37 -54.99
C GLU A 130 7.95 9.87 -54.77
N THR A 131 6.89 9.11 -55.02
CA THR A 131 6.90 7.65 -54.93
C THR A 131 7.35 7.04 -56.25
N ILE A 132 8.49 6.37 -56.23
CA ILE A 132 9.05 5.65 -57.37
C ILE A 132 8.59 4.20 -57.31
N THR A 133 8.05 3.68 -58.41
CA THR A 133 7.69 2.28 -58.58
C THR A 133 8.39 1.73 -59.81
N GLY A 134 9.04 0.57 -59.68
CA GLY A 134 9.71 -0.06 -60.82
C GLY A 134 10.37 -1.38 -60.46
N ILE A 135 11.12 -1.94 -61.42
CA ILE A 135 11.84 -3.21 -61.23
C ILE A 135 13.27 -2.91 -60.79
N TYR A 136 13.70 -3.49 -59.68
CA TYR A 136 15.06 -3.32 -59.17
C TYR A 136 16.07 -4.01 -60.08
N ARG A 137 17.05 -3.26 -60.60
CA ARG A 137 18.10 -3.77 -61.49
C ARG A 137 19.46 -3.96 -60.81
N GLY A 138 19.62 -3.43 -59.60
CA GLY A 138 20.85 -3.57 -58.82
C GLY A 138 21.40 -2.25 -58.31
N LYS A 139 22.62 -2.31 -57.79
CA LYS A 139 23.35 -1.20 -57.18
C LYS A 139 24.66 -1.01 -57.94
N GLU A 140 24.89 0.21 -58.44
CA GLU A 140 26.12 0.63 -59.11
C GLU A 140 26.89 1.61 -58.20
N ASP A 141 28.22 1.53 -58.18
CA ASP A 141 29.08 2.55 -57.56
C ASP A 141 29.66 3.47 -58.63
N GLN A 142 29.36 4.76 -58.55
CA GLN A 142 29.83 5.77 -59.51
C GLN A 142 30.90 6.69 -58.91
N GLY A 143 31.59 6.27 -57.85
CA GLY A 143 32.68 7.03 -57.19
C GLY A 143 32.20 8.24 -56.37
N LYS A 144 30.94 8.66 -56.52
CA LYS A 144 30.22 9.62 -55.66
C LYS A 144 29.27 8.92 -54.66
N GLY A 145 29.38 7.59 -54.56
CA GLY A 145 28.54 6.75 -53.72
C GLY A 145 27.58 5.85 -54.53
N PRO A 146 26.81 5.00 -53.83
CA PRO A 146 25.97 4.00 -54.47
C PRO A 146 24.70 4.60 -55.08
N VAL A 147 24.38 4.08 -56.26
CA VAL A 147 23.22 4.46 -57.07
C VAL A 147 22.36 3.24 -57.31
N ILE A 148 21.06 3.38 -57.08
CA ILE A 148 20.05 2.36 -57.26
C ILE A 148 19.51 2.46 -58.68
N VAL A 149 19.57 1.37 -59.43
CA VAL A 149 19.05 1.29 -60.81
C VAL A 149 17.67 0.65 -60.77
N VAL A 150 16.69 1.35 -61.37
CA VAL A 150 15.28 0.94 -61.39
C VAL A 150 14.73 1.10 -62.79
N ASP A 151 14.14 0.04 -63.32
CA ASP A 151 13.42 0.07 -64.59
C ASP A 151 12.00 0.60 -64.35
N SER A 152 11.73 1.80 -64.83
CA SER A 152 10.45 2.51 -64.70
C SER A 152 9.48 2.22 -65.85
N GLY A 153 9.82 1.30 -66.76
CA GLY A 153 9.06 1.02 -67.98
C GLY A 153 9.33 2.01 -69.12
N LEU A 154 9.94 3.17 -68.83
CA LEU A 154 10.47 4.12 -69.82
C LEU A 154 11.99 4.00 -70.01
N GLY A 155 12.64 3.12 -69.25
CA GLY A 155 14.08 2.87 -69.26
C GLY A 155 14.69 2.81 -67.87
N ASP A 156 15.99 2.50 -67.82
CA ASP A 156 16.75 2.41 -66.57
C ASP A 156 16.97 3.81 -65.98
N THR A 157 16.36 4.03 -64.81
CA THR A 157 16.45 5.28 -64.06
C THR A 157 17.35 5.09 -62.84
N ARG A 158 18.21 6.07 -62.57
CA ARG A 158 19.26 5.98 -61.55
C ARG A 158 19.00 6.93 -60.38
N TYR A 159 18.93 6.40 -59.17
CA TYR A 159 18.64 7.16 -57.96
C TYR A 159 19.79 7.03 -56.94
N PRO A 160 20.49 8.12 -56.57
CA PRO A 160 21.46 8.10 -55.48
C PRO A 160 20.79 7.67 -54.17
N ILE A 161 21.40 6.77 -53.40
CA ILE A 161 20.79 6.27 -52.15
C ILE A 161 20.47 7.40 -51.16
N LEU A 162 21.31 8.45 -51.15
CA LEU A 162 21.16 9.63 -50.29
C LEU A 162 19.93 10.48 -50.63
N LYS A 163 19.28 10.24 -51.78
CA LYS A 163 18.02 10.91 -52.15
C LYS A 163 16.79 10.07 -51.82
N ILE A 164 16.98 8.82 -51.37
CA ILE A 164 15.91 7.90 -50.99
C ILE A 164 15.66 8.09 -49.50
N MET A 165 14.39 8.13 -49.08
CA MET A 165 14.06 8.24 -47.67
C MET A 165 14.70 7.09 -46.86
N PRO A 166 15.30 7.37 -45.68
CA PRO A 166 16.01 6.38 -44.88
C PRO A 166 15.21 5.12 -44.55
N GLU A 167 13.90 5.24 -44.43
CA GLU A 167 13.01 4.11 -44.14
C GLU A 167 13.00 3.04 -45.23
N TYR A 168 13.38 3.35 -46.47
CA TYR A 168 13.47 2.40 -47.60
C TYR A 168 14.87 1.87 -47.85
N HIS A 169 15.90 2.33 -47.12
CA HIS A 169 17.30 1.90 -47.34
C HIS A 169 17.47 0.37 -47.17
N HIS A 170 16.64 -0.24 -46.33
CA HIS A 170 16.57 -1.69 -46.13
C HIS A 170 16.33 -2.47 -47.42
N LEU A 171 15.70 -1.88 -48.45
CA LEU A 171 15.49 -2.53 -49.74
C LEU A 171 16.78 -2.71 -50.54
N PHE A 172 17.83 -1.92 -50.26
CA PHE A 172 18.99 -1.79 -51.14
C PHE A 172 20.31 -2.25 -50.51
N SER A 173 20.25 -2.74 -49.28
CA SER A 173 21.42 -3.06 -48.46
C SER A 173 21.07 -4.16 -47.48
N GLU A 174 21.83 -5.26 -47.48
CA GLU A 174 21.64 -6.34 -46.51
C GLU A 174 21.90 -5.87 -45.08
N ALA A 175 22.86 -4.96 -44.88
CA ALA A 175 23.16 -4.41 -43.56
C ALA A 175 21.97 -3.61 -43.02
N ASP A 176 21.41 -2.71 -43.84
CA ASP A 176 20.26 -1.90 -43.44
C ASP A 176 18.99 -2.74 -43.29
N SER A 177 18.85 -3.80 -44.10
CA SER A 177 17.80 -4.81 -43.95
C SER A 177 17.87 -5.52 -42.60
N ARG A 178 19.05 -6.01 -42.19
CA ARG A 178 19.24 -6.65 -40.89
C ARG A 178 18.94 -5.70 -39.74
N VAL A 179 19.45 -4.46 -39.79
CA VAL A 179 19.19 -3.45 -38.74
C VAL A 179 17.69 -3.14 -38.65
N ALA A 180 17.01 -2.97 -39.78
CA ALA A 180 15.57 -2.72 -39.81
C ALA A 180 14.77 -3.91 -39.26
N GLN A 181 15.13 -5.15 -39.67
CA GLN A 181 14.52 -6.37 -39.17
C GLN A 181 14.70 -6.51 -37.66
N GLU A 182 15.93 -6.41 -37.15
CA GLU A 182 16.23 -6.51 -35.71
C GLU A 182 15.46 -5.46 -34.91
N LYS A 183 15.48 -4.20 -35.34
CA LYS A 183 14.76 -3.12 -34.67
C LYS A 183 13.26 -3.40 -34.58
N ARG A 184 12.64 -3.84 -35.67
CA ARG A 184 11.19 -4.10 -35.72
C ARG A 184 10.81 -5.38 -34.98
N ILE A 185 11.63 -6.41 -35.02
CA ILE A 185 11.42 -7.66 -34.28
C ILE A 185 11.55 -7.43 -32.78
N SER A 186 12.53 -6.63 -32.35
CA SER A 186 12.69 -6.27 -30.94
C SER A 186 11.48 -5.48 -30.43
N ALA A 187 11.03 -4.45 -31.18
CA ALA A 187 9.83 -3.71 -30.84
C ALA A 187 8.57 -4.62 -30.77
N LEU A 188 8.40 -5.54 -31.72
CA LEU A 188 7.30 -6.52 -31.69
C LEU A 188 7.35 -7.40 -30.44
N LYS A 189 8.53 -7.86 -30.03
CA LYS A 189 8.69 -8.68 -28.81
C LYS A 189 8.35 -7.90 -27.55
N GLU A 190 8.79 -6.64 -27.47
CA GLU A 190 8.46 -5.74 -26.35
C GLU A 190 6.95 -5.52 -26.25
N GLU A 191 6.31 -5.13 -27.37
CA GLU A 191 4.85 -4.94 -27.43
C GLU A 191 4.08 -6.23 -27.06
N PHE A 192 4.59 -7.39 -27.50
CA PHE A 192 3.99 -8.68 -27.19
C PHE A 192 4.07 -9.03 -25.71
N GLU A 193 5.24 -8.87 -25.08
CA GLU A 193 5.42 -9.13 -23.65
C GLU A 193 4.65 -8.11 -22.79
N GLU A 194 4.62 -6.83 -23.16
CA GLU A 194 3.81 -5.82 -22.50
C GLU A 194 2.31 -6.14 -22.59
N GLY A 195 1.84 -6.50 -23.78
CA GLY A 195 0.45 -6.90 -24.01
C GLY A 195 0.07 -8.12 -23.18
N ARG A 196 0.97 -9.11 -23.13
CA ARG A 196 0.79 -10.33 -22.32
C ARG A 196 0.73 -10.01 -20.83
N ALA A 197 1.63 -9.17 -20.32
CA ALA A 197 1.64 -8.76 -18.92
C ALA A 197 0.36 -8.01 -18.53
N LYS A 198 -0.09 -7.06 -19.36
CA LYS A 198 -1.36 -6.34 -19.16
C LYS A 198 -2.55 -7.30 -19.14
N TYR A 199 -2.58 -8.27 -20.04
CA TYR A 199 -3.66 -9.26 -20.09
C TYR A 199 -3.66 -10.19 -18.86
N ILE A 200 -2.49 -10.63 -18.40
CA ILE A 200 -2.38 -11.41 -17.16
C ILE A 200 -2.91 -10.61 -15.96
N GLN A 201 -2.55 -9.33 -15.87
CA GLN A 201 -3.03 -8.47 -14.78
C GLN A 201 -4.55 -8.31 -14.81
N GLN A 202 -5.13 -8.05 -15.99
CA GLN A 202 -6.58 -7.96 -16.16
C GLN A 202 -7.29 -9.25 -15.71
N LEU A 203 -6.80 -10.42 -16.14
CA LEU A 203 -7.36 -11.70 -15.72
C LEU A 203 -7.25 -11.92 -14.21
N TYR A 204 -6.12 -11.49 -13.62
CA TYR A 204 -5.91 -11.59 -12.18
C TYR A 204 -6.91 -10.71 -11.43
N ASP A 205 -7.03 -9.43 -11.79
CA ASP A 205 -7.93 -8.47 -11.13
C ASP A 205 -9.40 -8.89 -11.21
N GLU A 206 -9.83 -9.44 -12.36
CA GLU A 206 -11.20 -9.95 -12.57
C GLU A 206 -11.51 -11.18 -11.71
N ALA A 207 -10.52 -12.05 -11.50
CA ALA A 207 -10.71 -13.33 -10.83
C ALA A 207 -10.34 -13.31 -9.34
N GLU A 208 -9.47 -12.39 -8.90
CA GLU A 208 -8.90 -12.35 -7.55
C GLU A 208 -9.98 -12.37 -6.48
N THR A 209 -10.93 -11.42 -6.54
CA THR A 209 -11.96 -11.29 -5.50
C THR A 209 -12.79 -12.57 -5.38
N LYS A 210 -13.18 -13.16 -6.52
CA LYS A 210 -14.00 -14.36 -6.54
C LYS A 210 -13.25 -15.58 -6.04
N VAL A 211 -12.05 -15.83 -6.56
CA VAL A 211 -11.26 -17.02 -6.22
C VAL A 211 -10.82 -16.98 -4.75
N LEU A 212 -10.43 -15.82 -4.23
CA LEU A 212 -10.02 -15.70 -2.84
C LEU A 212 -11.21 -15.78 -1.88
N SER A 213 -12.36 -15.20 -2.22
CA SER A 213 -13.58 -15.35 -1.41
C SER A 213 -14.10 -16.78 -1.39
N ASP A 214 -14.11 -17.48 -2.52
CA ASP A 214 -14.47 -18.90 -2.61
C ASP A 214 -13.52 -19.78 -1.77
N ALA A 215 -12.24 -19.38 -1.66
CA ALA A 215 -11.25 -20.05 -0.81
C ALA A 215 -11.36 -19.71 0.69
N GLY A 216 -12.29 -18.83 1.08
CA GLY A 216 -12.53 -18.44 2.47
C GLY A 216 -11.68 -17.27 2.98
N TYR A 217 -11.12 -16.48 2.06
CA TYR A 217 -10.41 -15.24 2.38
C TYR A 217 -11.31 -14.02 2.20
N LEU A 218 -11.12 -13.04 3.07
CA LEU A 218 -11.90 -11.80 3.07
C LEU A 218 -10.96 -10.61 3.11
N GLN A 219 -11.36 -9.54 2.45
CA GLN A 219 -10.57 -8.33 2.40
C GLN A 219 -10.91 -7.43 3.61
N ASN A 220 -9.89 -6.94 4.31
CA ASN A 220 -10.08 -5.97 5.39
C ASN A 220 -10.23 -4.53 4.85
N ASP A 221 -10.49 -3.57 5.75
CA ASP A 221 -10.61 -2.13 5.43
C ASP A 221 -9.39 -1.54 4.69
N LYS A 222 -8.24 -2.21 4.72
CA LYS A 222 -6.98 -1.77 4.08
C LYS A 222 -6.71 -2.47 2.76
N GLY A 223 -7.62 -3.31 2.27
CA GLY A 223 -7.43 -4.06 1.04
C GLY A 223 -6.63 -5.36 1.19
N LYS A 224 -6.28 -5.79 2.42
CA LYS A 224 -5.51 -7.01 2.66
C LYS A 224 -6.43 -8.22 2.79
N TRP A 225 -6.09 -9.30 2.09
CA TRP A 225 -6.73 -10.60 2.23
C TRP A 225 -6.30 -11.31 3.52
N LEU A 226 -7.28 -11.63 4.36
CA LEU A 226 -7.11 -12.33 5.63
C LEU A 226 -8.07 -13.51 5.70
N ASN A 227 -7.72 -14.54 6.45
CA ASN A 227 -8.70 -15.57 6.76
C ASN A 227 -9.74 -15.06 7.78
N GLY A 228 -10.87 -15.74 7.89
CA GLY A 228 -11.95 -15.31 8.80
C GLY A 228 -11.53 -15.19 10.27
N PHE A 229 -10.57 -16.01 10.75
CA PHE A 229 -10.05 -15.89 12.11
C PHE A 229 -9.21 -14.64 12.31
N GLU A 230 -8.28 -14.37 11.40
CA GLU A 230 -7.42 -13.18 11.42
C GLU A 230 -8.24 -11.90 11.32
N LEU A 231 -9.25 -11.88 10.46
CA LEU A 231 -10.14 -10.74 10.30
C LEU A 231 -10.93 -10.47 11.59
N LEU A 232 -11.49 -11.52 12.21
CA LEU A 232 -12.17 -11.38 13.50
C LEU A 232 -11.23 -10.93 14.61
N ASP A 233 -10.02 -11.48 14.68
CA ASP A 233 -9.03 -11.11 15.68
C ASP A 233 -8.62 -9.62 15.53
N GLU A 234 -8.41 -9.13 14.30
CA GLU A 234 -8.16 -7.70 14.04
C GLU A 234 -9.30 -6.81 14.55
N ILE A 235 -10.55 -7.19 14.27
CA ILE A 235 -11.73 -6.43 14.72
C ILE A 235 -11.86 -6.45 16.24
N VAL A 236 -11.70 -7.61 16.87
CA VAL A 236 -11.78 -7.76 18.33
C VAL A 236 -10.66 -6.98 19.01
N LYS A 237 -9.43 -6.99 18.48
CA LYS A 237 -8.32 -6.14 18.95
C LYS A 237 -8.65 -4.65 18.84
N LYS A 238 -9.22 -4.21 17.72
CA LYS A 238 -9.65 -2.82 17.51
C LYS A 238 -10.75 -2.42 18.51
N ARG A 239 -11.72 -3.29 18.75
CA ARG A 239 -12.78 -3.08 19.76
C ARG A 239 -12.22 -3.06 21.18
N ARG A 240 -11.28 -3.95 21.50
CA ARG A 240 -10.61 -4.00 22.80
C ARG A 240 -9.86 -2.71 23.07
N SER A 241 -9.06 -2.22 22.11
CA SER A 241 -8.33 -0.96 22.26
C SER A 241 -9.28 0.25 22.46
N LYS A 242 -10.40 0.29 21.72
CA LYS A 242 -11.45 1.31 21.93
C LYS A 242 -12.09 1.20 23.32
N TYR A 243 -12.40 -0.02 23.76
CA TYR A 243 -12.94 -0.29 25.08
C TYR A 243 -11.95 0.15 26.17
N GLU A 244 -10.68 -0.21 26.08
CA GLU A 244 -9.65 0.15 27.07
C GLU A 244 -9.51 1.68 27.17
N THR A 245 -9.52 2.38 26.03
CA THR A 245 -9.49 3.85 25.99
C THR A 245 -10.72 4.45 26.67
N LYS A 246 -11.91 3.95 26.36
CA LYS A 246 -13.17 4.42 26.97
C LYS A 246 -13.23 4.10 28.46
N TYR A 247 -12.82 2.90 28.85
CA TYR A 247 -12.77 2.48 30.25
C TYR A 247 -11.87 3.41 31.07
N VAL A 248 -10.70 3.80 30.56
CA VAL A 248 -9.83 4.79 31.22
C VAL A 248 -10.52 6.16 31.35
N GLN A 249 -11.22 6.61 30.32
CA GLN A 249 -11.99 7.86 30.37
C GLN A 249 -13.11 7.79 31.41
N ASP A 250 -13.92 6.71 31.40
CA ASP A 250 -15.00 6.49 32.35
C ASP A 250 -14.47 6.43 33.80
N VAL A 251 -13.33 5.77 34.03
CA VAL A 251 -12.66 5.74 35.34
C VAL A 251 -12.21 7.15 35.75
N ARG A 252 -11.61 7.94 34.85
CA ARG A 252 -11.23 9.34 35.13
C ARG A 252 -12.42 10.20 35.49
N GLU A 253 -13.52 10.11 34.75
CA GLU A 253 -14.75 10.85 35.06
C GLU A 253 -15.33 10.45 36.43
N LEU A 254 -15.31 9.16 36.76
CA LEU A 254 -15.77 8.68 38.07
C LEU A 254 -14.90 9.23 39.21
N ILE A 255 -13.60 9.37 38.99
CA ILE A 255 -12.67 10.00 39.93
C ILE A 255 -12.97 11.50 40.06
N GLU A 256 -13.13 12.23 38.95
CA GLU A 256 -13.43 13.66 38.95
C GLU A 256 -14.76 13.98 39.64
N LYS A 257 -15.83 13.23 39.32
CA LYS A 257 -17.15 13.39 39.95
C LYS A 257 -17.14 13.12 41.46
N ARG A 258 -16.15 12.37 41.96
CA ARG A 258 -16.02 12.00 43.36
C ARG A 258 -14.86 12.70 44.08
N ARG A 259 -14.18 13.67 43.44
CA ARG A 259 -13.23 14.57 44.11
C ARG A 259 -14.00 15.52 45.03
N PHE A 260 -14.20 15.12 46.28
CA PHE A 260 -14.70 16.02 47.31
C PHE A 260 -13.53 16.82 47.90
N LEU A 261 -13.64 18.16 47.86
CA LEU A 261 -12.68 19.10 48.44
C LEU A 261 -11.22 18.84 48.04
N ASN A 262 -10.78 18.95 46.77
CA ASN A 262 -9.39 19.13 46.24
C ASN A 262 -8.10 18.73 47.05
N PHE A 263 -8.18 17.98 48.14
CA PHE A 263 -7.21 17.85 49.22
C PHE A 263 -6.75 16.40 49.36
N PHE A 264 -7.53 15.43 48.89
CA PHE A 264 -7.15 14.02 48.87
C PHE A 264 -7.13 13.52 47.44
N GLU A 265 -5.92 13.41 46.88
CA GLU A 265 -5.67 12.64 45.69
C GLU A 265 -6.01 11.18 46.01
N ILE A 266 -7.17 10.69 45.54
CA ILE A 266 -7.48 9.26 45.61
C ILE A 266 -6.50 8.60 44.66
N SER A 267 -5.44 8.01 45.22
CA SER A 267 -4.43 7.31 44.46
C SER A 267 -5.10 6.21 43.65
N ILE A 268 -5.09 6.40 42.33
CA ILE A 268 -5.49 5.38 41.38
C ILE A 268 -4.57 4.18 41.60
N PRO A 269 -5.10 2.94 41.71
CA PRO A 269 -4.30 1.73 41.77
C PRO A 269 -3.22 1.74 40.68
N GLU A 270 -2.00 1.30 41.03
CA GLU A 270 -0.82 1.39 40.16
C GLU A 270 -1.03 0.71 38.79
N GLU A 271 -1.88 -0.32 38.77
CA GLU A 271 -2.34 -1.05 37.57
C GLU A 271 -3.04 -0.17 36.51
N LEU A 272 -3.61 0.97 36.90
CA LEU A 272 -4.32 1.90 36.01
C LEU A 272 -3.46 3.13 35.61
N LYS A 273 -2.30 3.34 36.25
CA LYS A 273 -1.33 4.40 35.88
C LYS A 273 -0.45 4.03 34.68
N ALA A 274 -0.39 2.75 34.32
CA ALA A 274 0.44 2.22 33.23
C ALA A 274 -0.19 2.39 31.82
N LEU A 275 -1.36 3.01 31.69
CA LEU A 275 -2.04 3.18 30.40
C LEU A 275 -1.70 4.54 29.76
N PRO A 276 -1.52 4.59 28.43
CA PRO A 276 -1.02 5.78 27.74
C PRO A 276 -1.94 6.98 28.00
N SER A 277 -1.35 8.03 28.57
CA SER A 277 -1.98 9.33 28.75
C SER A 277 -2.33 9.93 27.39
N SER A 278 -3.61 10.24 27.18
CA SER A 278 -4.14 10.91 25.97
C SER A 278 -3.65 12.35 25.76
N ASN A 279 -2.63 12.82 26.49
CA ASN A 279 -2.01 14.13 26.28
C ASN A 279 -0.82 14.09 25.32
N ASN A 280 -0.92 13.27 24.26
CA ASN A 280 -0.16 13.48 23.04
C ASN A 280 -1.13 13.60 21.87
N SER A 281 -1.81 14.75 21.80
CA SER A 281 -2.31 15.30 20.54
C SER A 281 -1.11 15.74 19.69
N GLY A 282 -0.39 14.77 19.14
CA GLY A 282 0.65 14.98 18.14
C GLY A 282 0.12 14.59 16.78
N MET A 283 -0.82 15.37 16.24
CA MET A 283 -1.17 15.27 14.83
C MET A 283 -0.03 15.90 14.02
N ALA A 284 0.62 15.06 13.22
CA ALA A 284 1.37 15.37 12.00
C ALA A 284 2.59 16.32 12.06
N LYS A 285 3.77 15.76 11.78
CA LYS A 285 4.70 16.33 10.79
C LYS A 285 5.37 15.20 10.00
N ALA A 286 4.71 14.77 8.94
CA ALA A 286 5.37 14.16 7.80
C ALA A 286 5.73 15.32 6.85
N GLU A 287 6.93 15.88 7.01
CA GLU A 287 7.54 16.77 6.02
C GLU A 287 8.54 15.95 5.21
N GLU A 288 8.06 15.55 4.03
CA GLU A 288 8.71 15.74 2.74
C GLU A 288 10.17 16.24 2.76
N LYS A 289 11.11 15.39 2.33
CA LYS A 289 12.35 15.83 1.67
C LYS A 289 12.61 14.96 0.44
N THR A 290 12.03 15.39 -0.67
CA THR A 290 12.54 15.17 -2.02
C THR A 290 13.61 16.22 -2.35
N GLY A 291 14.69 15.79 -3.00
CA GLY A 291 15.64 16.63 -3.76
C GLY A 291 16.89 17.06 -2.98
N GLY A 292 18.12 16.87 -3.46
CA GLY A 292 18.54 16.51 -4.81
C GLY A 292 20.03 16.24 -4.92
N ALA A 293 20.43 16.01 -6.16
CA ALA A 293 21.62 15.34 -6.64
C ALA A 293 22.96 16.09 -6.46
N SER A 294 24.01 15.29 -6.68
CA SER A 294 25.22 15.61 -7.46
C SER A 294 26.32 16.46 -6.80
N SER A 295 27.48 15.84 -6.55
CA SER A 295 28.60 15.85 -7.52
C SER A 295 29.82 15.06 -7.02
N LYS A 296 30.40 14.28 -7.95
CA LYS A 296 31.83 14.02 -8.20
C LYS A 296 32.83 14.20 -7.04
N ASP A 297 33.60 13.15 -6.78
CA ASP A 297 35.04 13.21 -7.04
C ASP A 297 35.62 11.82 -7.37
N ALA A 298 36.47 11.83 -8.39
CA ALA A 298 37.25 10.71 -8.88
C ALA A 298 38.70 10.89 -8.43
N ALA A 299 39.33 9.84 -7.92
CA ALA A 299 40.76 9.60 -7.94
C ALA A 299 40.98 8.15 -7.48
N SER A 300 41.38 7.25 -8.39
CA SER A 300 42.80 6.89 -8.57
C SER A 300 43.31 6.03 -7.41
N GLU A 301 43.31 4.71 -7.58
CA GLU A 301 44.54 3.88 -7.57
C GLU A 301 44.20 2.37 -7.57
N ARG A 302 44.79 1.69 -8.57
CA ARG A 302 44.94 0.23 -8.80
C ARG A 302 43.83 -0.49 -9.56
#